data_AF-A0AAD6XQM3-F1
#
_entry.id   AF-A0AAD6XQM3-F1
#
_cell.length_a   1.000
_cell.length_b   1.000
_cell.length_c   1.000
_cell.angle_alpha   90.00
_cell.angle_beta   90.00
_cell.angle_gamma   90.00
#
_symmetry.space_group_name_H-M   'P 1'
#
loop_
_entity.id
_entity.type
_entity.pdbx_description
1 polymer ?
#
loop_
_entity_poly.entity_id
_entity_poly.type
_entity_poly.pdbx_seq_one_letter_code
_entity_poly.pdbx_strand_id
1 'polypeptide(L)'
;MPPPTLRELLKEPFGPYPDYAILDSSYKPQGKKLPQLERLRLRQDNQFIGFDSCERYLIPPDKEPSTVFFLGVLVIQKLEWLSPAGKDLLTKELNIRDSKLSVRRSSQNSRKSTQLRELSLESLYGHTPGEGFRIKVWIRCEKDKSAMYMTVTDYPESLLVKSREQHRTYEITTIDRPIYDRSRNFLERYRLVALIDQIMKNPTYFQDDMEFDSKKMEVDHFVAAYLMQHKQNGLSHAAIFSSEDDPPPGKPFLRHISRAEIRAIFAAHSGWLLAFYLLARKKNPLEVRSWCDFMHKVRIAKAASASGSWGETYEDEEIWDSDTGEDLASIAKTLAKFGGTPARWEKTLKKAITRTSSESSESSDDESYVVAASTRRQLNYDSDFSELSTPGCSDSEYDSDTVPSFFPFPRILLHMSQPPVLRPGRFKWDCPILGCTHSIDFLKLVPTDYKGVNIEPEPTVYLGNHQYKTLRDENVQTALRQMVSRHYCQQHLGMDSAALTPEKQKLFIAELSKKWGEKIVEP
;
A
#
# COMPACT_ATOMS: atom_id res chain seq x y z
N MET A 1 -13.07 34.95 3.46
CA MET A 1 -13.42 33.55 3.81
C MET A 1 -14.89 33.33 3.47
N PRO A 2 -15.28 32.19 2.87
CA PRO A 2 -16.69 31.94 2.57
C PRO A 2 -17.54 31.92 3.85
N PRO A 3 -18.84 32.26 3.75
CA PRO A 3 -19.75 31.99 4.85
C PRO A 3 -19.64 30.48 5.18
N PRO A 4 -19.54 30.09 6.46
CA PRO A 4 -19.36 28.69 6.87
C PRO A 4 -20.41 27.75 6.27
N THR A 5 -21.53 28.32 5.84
CA THR A 5 -22.67 27.68 5.20
C THR A 5 -22.35 27.03 3.85
N LEU A 6 -21.57 27.69 2.99
CA LEU A 6 -21.29 27.20 1.64
C LEU A 6 -20.29 26.05 1.66
N ARG A 7 -19.29 26.13 2.54
CA ARG A 7 -18.31 25.06 2.74
C ARG A 7 -18.96 23.78 3.23
N GLU A 8 -19.99 23.91 4.07
CA GLU A 8 -20.78 22.78 4.57
C GLU A 8 -21.57 22.10 3.44
N LEU A 9 -22.20 22.87 2.53
CA LEU A 9 -22.94 22.34 1.38
C LEU A 9 -22.07 21.53 0.41
N LEU A 10 -20.84 22.00 0.21
CA LEU A 10 -19.89 21.43 -0.75
C LEU A 10 -18.95 20.40 -0.13
N LYS A 11 -19.06 20.14 1.18
CA LYS A 11 -18.20 19.20 1.90
C LYS A 11 -18.32 17.78 1.36
N GLU A 12 -19.56 17.36 1.08
CA GLU A 12 -19.85 16.04 0.53
C GLU A 12 -19.95 16.12 -1.00
N PRO A 13 -19.37 15.17 -1.75
CA PRO A 13 -19.56 15.14 -3.19
C PRO A 13 -21.03 14.91 -3.57
N PHE A 14 -21.46 15.42 -4.72
CA PHE A 14 -22.78 15.19 -5.35
C PHE A 14 -22.87 13.77 -5.91
N GLY A 15 -24.08 13.19 -6.04
CA GLY A 15 -24.28 11.86 -6.65
C GLY A 15 -24.31 10.68 -5.68
N PRO A 16 -24.09 9.43 -6.17
CA PRO A 16 -23.42 9.08 -7.41
C PRO A 16 -24.28 9.20 -8.68
N TYR A 17 -23.67 9.59 -9.80
CA TYR A 17 -24.32 9.72 -11.11
C TYR A 17 -23.56 9.00 -12.22
N PRO A 18 -24.24 8.49 -13.27
CA PRO A 18 -23.57 8.02 -14.46
C PRO A 18 -22.81 9.17 -15.16
N ASP A 19 -21.63 8.88 -15.71
CA ASP A 19 -20.80 9.94 -16.31
C ASP A 19 -21.43 10.57 -17.56
N TYR A 20 -22.21 9.81 -18.33
CA TYR A 20 -22.97 10.35 -19.47
C TYR A 20 -24.10 11.30 -19.07
N ALA A 21 -24.63 11.19 -17.84
CA ALA A 21 -25.71 12.06 -17.39
C ALA A 21 -25.20 13.43 -16.92
N ILE A 22 -23.98 13.48 -16.39
CA ILE A 22 -23.41 14.69 -15.83
C ILE A 22 -22.47 15.40 -16.80
N LEU A 23 -21.60 14.66 -17.47
CA LEU A 23 -20.55 15.23 -18.30
C LEU A 23 -20.97 15.29 -19.76
N ASP A 24 -20.65 16.40 -20.41
CA ASP A 24 -20.94 16.61 -21.82
C ASP A 24 -20.22 15.58 -22.72
N SER A 25 -20.89 15.03 -23.73
CA SER A 25 -20.28 14.01 -24.61
C SER A 25 -19.10 14.56 -25.43
N SER A 26 -19.09 15.87 -25.70
CA SER A 26 -17.98 16.57 -26.35
C SER A 26 -16.80 16.84 -25.40
N TYR A 27 -16.95 16.55 -24.10
CA TYR A 27 -15.88 16.67 -23.12
C TYR A 27 -14.70 15.78 -23.51
N LYS A 28 -13.73 16.40 -24.18
CA LYS A 28 -12.36 15.92 -24.33
C LYS A 28 -11.52 16.83 -23.47
N PRO A 29 -10.86 16.31 -22.42
CA PRO A 29 -9.98 17.17 -21.66
C PRO A 29 -8.94 17.77 -22.61
N GLN A 30 -8.69 19.08 -22.49
CA GLN A 30 -7.82 19.79 -23.43
C GLN A 30 -6.37 19.33 -23.23
N GLY A 31 -5.77 18.78 -24.28
CA GLY A 31 -4.37 18.34 -24.30
C GLY A 31 -4.15 16.93 -23.72
N LYS A 32 -2.97 16.70 -23.13
CA LYS A 32 -2.55 15.41 -22.54
C LYS A 32 -3.02 15.20 -21.10
N LYS A 33 -3.96 16.01 -20.57
CA LYS A 33 -4.42 15.85 -19.19
C LYS A 33 -5.68 15.01 -19.19
N LEU A 34 -5.73 13.91 -18.44
CA LEU A 34 -6.94 13.10 -18.28
C LEU A 34 -7.82 13.65 -17.14
N PRO A 35 -9.14 13.40 -17.15
CA PRO A 35 -9.97 13.65 -15.98
C PRO A 35 -9.48 12.79 -14.82
N GLN A 36 -9.26 13.42 -13.67
CA GLN A 36 -8.73 12.78 -12.48
C GLN A 36 -9.84 12.36 -11.53
N LEU A 37 -9.78 11.11 -11.05
CA LEU A 37 -10.69 10.57 -10.06
C LEU A 37 -9.98 10.36 -8.73
N GLU A 38 -10.54 10.98 -7.70
CA GLU A 38 -10.19 10.72 -6.31
C GLU A 38 -11.05 9.58 -5.75
N ARG A 39 -10.57 8.89 -4.71
CA ARG A 39 -11.34 7.93 -3.91
C ARG A 39 -11.99 6.82 -4.73
N LEU A 40 -11.23 6.22 -5.65
CA LEU A 40 -11.72 5.12 -6.48
C LEU A 40 -12.29 3.98 -5.62
N ARG A 41 -13.47 3.51 -6.03
CA ARG A 41 -14.10 2.28 -5.55
C ARG A 41 -14.47 1.39 -6.73
N LEU A 42 -14.30 0.09 -6.58
CA LEU A 42 -14.78 -0.90 -7.55
C LEU A 42 -15.92 -1.68 -6.92
N ARG A 43 -16.98 -1.93 -7.69
CA ARG A 43 -18.12 -2.73 -7.28
C ARG A 43 -18.47 -3.78 -8.33
N GLN A 44 -18.76 -4.97 -7.87
CA GLN A 44 -19.28 -6.09 -8.65
C GLN A 44 -20.35 -6.77 -7.80
N ASP A 45 -21.51 -7.09 -8.38
CA ASP A 45 -22.62 -7.77 -7.68
C ASP A 45 -22.98 -7.11 -6.33
N ASN A 46 -23.04 -5.77 -6.34
CA ASN A 46 -23.24 -4.89 -5.17
C ASN A 46 -22.16 -4.95 -4.08
N GLN A 47 -21.14 -5.77 -4.19
CA GLN A 47 -20.02 -5.83 -3.26
C GLN A 47 -18.87 -4.94 -3.72
N PHE A 48 -18.13 -4.36 -2.76
CA PHE A 48 -16.87 -3.71 -3.08
C PHE A 48 -15.81 -4.77 -3.37
N ILE A 49 -15.01 -4.56 -4.41
CA ILE A 49 -13.93 -5.47 -4.80
C ILE A 49 -12.64 -4.67 -5.01
N GLY A 50 -11.51 -5.34 -5.18
CA GLY A 50 -10.28 -4.71 -5.65
C GLY A 50 -9.91 -5.17 -7.06
N PHE A 51 -8.84 -4.59 -7.60
CA PHE A 51 -8.33 -4.96 -8.92
C PHE A 51 -7.89 -6.43 -8.97
N ASP A 52 -7.44 -7.01 -7.85
CA ASP A 52 -7.02 -8.42 -7.78
C ASP A 52 -8.17 -9.38 -8.14
N SER A 53 -9.41 -8.98 -7.87
CA SER A 53 -10.60 -9.79 -8.16
C SER A 53 -11.08 -9.67 -9.61
N CYS A 54 -11.02 -8.47 -10.20
CA CYS A 54 -11.60 -8.18 -11.52
C CYS A 54 -10.60 -8.17 -12.69
N GLU A 55 -9.29 -8.08 -12.43
CA GLU A 55 -8.27 -8.02 -13.48
C GLU A 55 -7.72 -9.43 -13.76
N ARG A 56 -8.39 -10.16 -14.66
CA ARG A 56 -7.99 -11.50 -15.12
C ARG A 56 -7.64 -11.46 -16.60
N TYR A 57 -6.61 -12.20 -17.01
CA TYR A 57 -6.21 -12.24 -18.42
C TYR A 57 -7.16 -13.02 -19.30
N LEU A 58 -7.70 -14.11 -18.75
CA LEU A 58 -8.63 -14.99 -19.44
C LEU A 58 -9.87 -15.14 -18.56
N ILE A 59 -11.04 -15.15 -19.19
CA ILE A 59 -12.29 -15.48 -18.50
C ILE A 59 -12.27 -17.00 -18.23
N PRO A 60 -12.46 -17.46 -16.98
CA PRO A 60 -12.64 -18.88 -16.71
C PRO A 60 -13.86 -19.42 -17.47
N PRO A 61 -13.82 -20.65 -18.00
CA PRO A 61 -14.91 -21.21 -18.81
C PRO A 61 -16.25 -21.25 -18.04
N ASP A 62 -16.21 -21.42 -16.72
CA ASP A 62 -17.39 -21.60 -15.87
C ASP A 62 -17.92 -20.29 -15.27
N LYS A 63 -17.33 -19.14 -15.61
CA LYS A 63 -17.76 -17.84 -15.06
C LYS A 63 -18.20 -16.91 -16.17
N GLU A 64 -19.47 -16.53 -16.13
CA GLU A 64 -19.96 -15.44 -16.97
C GLU A 64 -19.24 -14.12 -16.61
N PRO A 65 -18.97 -13.26 -17.60
CA PRO A 65 -18.39 -11.96 -17.34
C PRO A 65 -19.37 -11.11 -16.53
N SER A 66 -19.05 -10.92 -15.26
CA SER A 66 -19.76 -10.02 -14.37
C SER A 66 -19.48 -8.56 -14.71
N THR A 67 -20.51 -7.72 -14.71
CA THR A 67 -20.35 -6.28 -14.89
C THR A 67 -19.64 -5.64 -13.70
N VAL A 68 -18.52 -4.98 -13.96
CA VAL A 68 -17.77 -4.23 -12.94
C VAL A 68 -18.07 -2.74 -13.09
N PHE A 69 -18.48 -2.11 -12.00
CA PHE A 69 -18.66 -0.67 -11.92
C PHE A 69 -17.48 -0.05 -11.17
N PHE A 70 -16.96 1.06 -11.66
CA PHE A 70 -16.09 1.93 -10.87
C PHE A 70 -16.83 3.18 -10.44
N LEU A 71 -16.55 3.63 -9.23
CA LEU A 71 -17.01 4.90 -8.69
C LEU A 71 -15.80 5.75 -8.31
N GLY A 72 -15.84 7.03 -8.61
CA GLY A 72 -14.76 7.96 -8.24
C GLY A 72 -15.30 9.36 -8.04
N VAL A 73 -14.61 10.16 -7.25
CA VAL A 73 -14.93 11.57 -7.06
C VAL A 73 -14.18 12.38 -8.11
N LEU A 74 -14.92 12.97 -9.03
CA LEU A 74 -14.42 13.92 -10.02
C LEU A 74 -14.58 15.35 -9.50
N VAL A 75 -13.50 16.13 -9.55
CA VAL A 75 -13.58 17.58 -9.30
C VAL A 75 -13.88 18.28 -10.60
N ILE A 76 -15.05 18.91 -10.71
CA ILE A 76 -15.45 19.62 -11.91
C ILE A 76 -14.71 20.96 -11.95
N GLN A 77 -13.66 21.07 -12.77
CA GLN A 77 -12.83 22.29 -12.79
C GLN A 77 -13.49 23.45 -13.54
N LYS A 78 -14.32 23.13 -14.53
CA LYS A 78 -14.94 24.06 -15.46
C LYS A 78 -16.40 23.65 -15.70
N LEU A 79 -17.33 24.59 -15.72
CA LEU A 79 -18.77 24.30 -15.90
C LEU A 79 -19.09 23.79 -17.31
N GLU A 80 -18.23 24.08 -18.29
CA GLU A 80 -18.31 23.58 -19.66
C GLU A 80 -18.07 22.07 -19.75
N TRP A 81 -17.58 21.43 -18.68
CA TRP A 81 -17.48 19.97 -18.62
C TRP A 81 -18.85 19.30 -18.44
N LEU A 82 -19.82 20.04 -17.91
CA LEU A 82 -21.14 19.54 -17.60
C LEU A 82 -22.06 19.67 -18.80
N SER A 83 -22.83 18.61 -19.08
CA SER A 83 -23.95 18.68 -20.02
C SER A 83 -25.03 19.62 -19.47
N PRO A 84 -25.93 20.19 -20.31
CA PRO A 84 -27.05 20.99 -19.81
C PRO A 84 -27.89 20.24 -18.77
N ALA A 85 -28.24 18.98 -19.04
CA ALA A 85 -28.96 18.12 -18.09
C ALA A 85 -28.18 17.89 -16.79
N GLY A 86 -26.85 17.74 -16.89
CA GLY A 86 -25.96 17.61 -15.73
C GLY A 86 -25.96 18.87 -14.85
N LYS A 87 -25.94 20.07 -15.46
CA LYS A 87 -26.04 21.35 -14.74
C LYS A 87 -27.36 21.48 -13.99
N ASP A 88 -28.48 21.15 -14.65
CA ASP A 88 -29.81 21.22 -14.03
C ASP A 88 -29.91 20.26 -12.84
N LEU A 89 -29.43 19.03 -13.02
CA LEU A 89 -29.46 17.99 -11.99
C LEU A 89 -28.61 18.38 -10.77
N LEU A 90 -27.40 18.89 -10.98
CA LEU A 90 -26.51 19.33 -9.90
C LEU A 90 -27.03 20.59 -9.19
N THR A 91 -27.63 21.53 -9.93
CA THR A 91 -28.28 22.72 -9.37
C THR A 91 -29.47 22.33 -8.50
N LYS A 92 -30.29 21.37 -8.96
CA LYS A 92 -31.41 20.83 -8.19
C LYS A 92 -30.94 20.18 -6.88
N GLU A 93 -29.89 19.35 -6.92
CA GLU A 93 -29.34 18.73 -5.71
C GLU A 93 -28.75 19.79 -4.76
N LEU A 94 -28.08 20.82 -5.29
CA LEU A 94 -27.53 21.93 -4.50
C LEU A 94 -28.64 22.66 -3.73
N ASN A 95 -29.74 23.00 -4.40
CA ASN A 95 -30.89 23.66 -3.76
C ASN A 95 -31.57 22.78 -2.71
N ILE A 96 -31.62 21.46 -2.92
CA ILE A 96 -32.11 20.50 -1.92
C ILE A 96 -31.21 20.51 -0.68
N ARG A 97 -29.88 20.51 -0.85
CA ARG A 97 -28.92 20.56 0.27
C ARG A 97 -29.02 21.87 1.04
N ASP A 98 -29.16 23.00 0.34
CA ASP A 98 -29.33 24.32 0.95
C ASP A 98 -30.63 24.41 1.77
N SER A 99 -31.73 23.92 1.21
CA SER A 99 -33.02 23.83 1.92
C SER A 99 -32.89 23.01 3.20
N LYS A 100 -32.21 21.86 3.16
CA LYS A 100 -31.99 21.00 4.35
C LYS A 100 -31.14 21.69 5.43
N LEU A 101 -30.09 22.40 5.04
CA LEU A 101 -29.27 23.17 6.00
C LEU A 101 -30.04 24.35 6.60
N SER A 102 -30.87 25.02 5.79
CA SER A 102 -31.71 26.13 6.24
C SER A 102 -32.72 25.67 7.30
N VAL A 103 -33.41 24.54 7.08
CA VAL A 103 -34.34 23.96 8.07
C VAL A 103 -33.63 23.63 9.40
N ARG A 104 -32.42 23.03 9.33
CA ARG A 104 -31.63 22.73 10.54
C ARG A 104 -31.29 23.98 11.35
N ARG A 105 -30.99 25.11 10.68
CA ARG A 105 -30.65 26.37 11.36
C ARG A 105 -31.87 27.11 11.89
N SER A 106 -32.98 27.11 11.17
CA SER A 106 -34.23 27.74 11.63
C SER A 106 -34.75 27.08 12.91
N SER A 107 -34.53 25.77 13.07
CA SER A 107 -34.84 25.05 14.32
C SER A 107 -34.01 25.54 15.52
N GLN A 108 -32.77 25.97 15.28
CA GLN A 108 -31.87 26.44 16.36
C GLN A 108 -32.02 27.93 16.68
N ASN A 109 -32.51 28.76 15.74
CA ASN A 109 -32.65 30.21 15.93
C ASN A 109 -34.04 30.69 15.49
N SER A 110 -34.99 30.73 16.43
CA SER A 110 -36.44 30.85 16.15
C SER A 110 -36.95 32.19 15.59
N ARG A 111 -36.10 33.15 15.20
CA ARG A 111 -36.57 34.54 14.94
C ARG A 111 -36.11 35.23 13.66
N LYS A 112 -35.43 34.59 12.73
CA LYS A 112 -35.18 35.20 11.40
C LYS A 112 -35.46 34.21 10.26
N SER A 113 -36.60 34.43 9.59
CA SER A 113 -36.90 33.88 8.27
C SER A 113 -35.75 34.23 7.33
N THR A 114 -34.89 33.26 7.06
CA THR A 114 -33.79 33.43 6.12
C THR A 114 -34.36 33.07 4.76
N GLN A 115 -34.59 34.09 3.93
CA GLN A 115 -35.10 33.93 2.57
C GLN A 115 -34.21 32.91 1.83
N LEU A 116 -34.83 31.84 1.30
CA LEU A 116 -34.14 30.83 0.50
C LEU A 116 -33.47 31.53 -0.68
N ARG A 117 -32.15 31.43 -0.78
CA ARG A 117 -31.41 31.94 -1.94
C ARG A 117 -31.41 30.83 -2.97
N GLU A 118 -31.95 31.09 -4.16
CA GLU A 118 -31.74 30.19 -5.30
C GLU A 118 -30.25 30.23 -5.65
N LEU A 119 -29.53 29.18 -5.25
CA LEU A 119 -28.10 29.06 -5.52
C LEU A 119 -27.94 28.43 -6.89
N SER A 120 -27.28 29.14 -7.81
CA SER A 120 -26.89 28.60 -9.13
C SER A 120 -25.45 28.11 -9.11
N LEU A 121 -25.12 27.15 -9.99
CA LEU A 121 -23.74 26.68 -10.15
C LEU A 121 -22.81 27.78 -10.67
N GLU A 122 -23.31 28.68 -11.52
CA GLU A 122 -22.57 29.82 -12.03
C GLU A 122 -22.16 30.76 -10.90
N SER A 123 -23.07 31.02 -9.95
CA SER A 123 -22.76 31.84 -8.77
C SER A 123 -21.70 31.21 -7.86
N LEU A 124 -21.62 29.88 -7.84
CA LEU A 124 -20.65 29.11 -7.08
C LEU A 124 -19.25 29.19 -7.69
N TYR A 125 -19.14 29.07 -9.01
CA TYR A 125 -17.85 28.95 -9.70
C TYR A 125 -17.11 30.27 -9.89
N GLY A 126 -17.80 31.40 -9.72
CA GLY A 126 -17.22 32.73 -9.96
C GLY A 126 -17.06 33.03 -11.45
N HIS A 127 -16.71 34.28 -11.77
CA HIS A 127 -16.55 34.73 -13.15
C HIS A 127 -15.11 34.64 -13.67
N THR A 128 -14.11 34.64 -12.78
CA THR A 128 -12.69 34.62 -13.17
C THR A 128 -12.03 33.26 -12.88
N PRO A 129 -11.01 32.86 -13.68
CA PRO A 129 -10.25 31.65 -13.41
C PRO A 129 -9.58 31.68 -12.03
N GLY A 130 -9.82 30.65 -11.22
CA GLY A 130 -9.25 30.54 -9.87
C GLY A 130 -10.14 31.11 -8.77
N GLU A 131 -11.18 31.87 -9.11
CA GLU A 131 -12.24 32.24 -8.17
C GLU A 131 -13.29 31.13 -8.02
N GLY A 132 -14.12 31.29 -6.97
CA GLY A 132 -15.25 30.43 -6.67
C GLY A 132 -14.90 29.08 -6.05
N PHE A 133 -15.90 28.19 -6.03
CA PHE A 133 -15.82 26.86 -5.49
C PHE A 133 -15.96 25.84 -6.61
N ARG A 134 -15.20 24.74 -6.51
CA ARG A 134 -15.33 23.59 -7.40
C ARG A 134 -16.17 22.54 -6.71
N ILE A 135 -17.19 22.04 -7.40
CA ILE A 135 -18.00 20.93 -6.89
C ILE A 135 -17.27 19.61 -7.12
N LYS A 136 -17.45 18.70 -6.17
CA LYS A 136 -17.00 17.31 -6.25
C LYS A 136 -18.20 16.44 -6.60
N VAL A 137 -18.07 15.54 -7.57
CA VAL A 137 -19.17 14.67 -8.01
C VAL A 137 -18.70 13.22 -7.98
N TRP A 138 -19.44 12.35 -7.29
CA TRP A 138 -19.30 10.92 -7.46
C TRP A 138 -19.82 10.52 -8.83
N ILE A 139 -18.90 10.09 -9.70
CA ILE A 139 -19.26 9.43 -10.94
C ILE A 139 -19.32 7.93 -10.73
N ARG A 140 -20.23 7.26 -11.44
CA ARG A 140 -20.37 5.81 -11.52
C ARG A 140 -20.32 5.41 -12.98
N CYS A 141 -19.41 4.53 -13.35
CA CYS A 141 -19.28 4.05 -14.72
C CYS A 141 -19.22 2.54 -14.73
N GLU A 142 -19.76 1.93 -15.77
CA GLU A 142 -19.39 0.56 -16.13
C GLU A 142 -17.97 0.55 -16.72
N LYS A 143 -17.15 -0.42 -16.30
CA LYS A 143 -15.77 -0.58 -16.74
C LYS A 143 -15.71 -1.29 -18.11
N ASP A 144 -15.03 -0.70 -19.08
CA ASP A 144 -14.90 -1.22 -20.46
C ASP A 144 -13.83 -2.33 -20.56
N LYS A 145 -12.61 -1.99 -20.12
CA LYS A 145 -11.39 -2.79 -20.32
C LYS A 145 -10.64 -2.96 -19.01
N SER A 146 -9.63 -3.81 -19.02
CA SER A 146 -8.66 -3.90 -17.93
C SER A 146 -8.06 -2.55 -17.59
N ALA A 147 -7.84 -2.31 -16.29
CA ALA A 147 -7.11 -1.14 -15.84
C ALA A 147 -5.69 -1.17 -16.40
N MET A 148 -5.18 0.01 -16.75
CA MET A 148 -3.83 0.18 -17.26
C MET A 148 -3.00 0.87 -16.19
N TYR A 149 -1.90 0.26 -15.75
CA TYR A 149 -1.02 0.85 -14.76
C TYR A 149 0.42 0.72 -15.21
N MET A 150 1.11 1.85 -15.39
CA MET A 150 2.51 1.92 -15.83
C MET A 150 2.83 1.25 -17.18
N THR A 151 1.82 0.91 -17.98
CA THR A 151 1.98 0.28 -19.31
C THR A 151 1.75 1.23 -20.47
N VAL A 152 1.29 2.46 -20.20
CA VAL A 152 0.95 3.45 -21.24
C VAL A 152 2.07 4.47 -21.34
N THR A 153 2.70 4.57 -22.52
CA THR A 153 3.86 5.45 -22.75
C THR A 153 3.58 6.92 -22.43
N ASP A 154 2.38 7.41 -22.76
CA ASP A 154 2.00 8.80 -22.49
C ASP A 154 1.72 9.08 -21.00
N TYR A 155 1.50 8.02 -20.20
CA TYR A 155 1.13 8.10 -18.78
C TYR A 155 1.87 7.01 -17.98
N PRO A 156 3.21 7.09 -17.89
CA PRO A 156 4.05 5.99 -17.39
C PRO A 156 3.89 5.70 -15.89
N GLU A 157 3.32 6.62 -15.12
CA GLU A 157 3.13 6.48 -13.67
C GLU A 157 1.65 6.41 -13.26
N SER A 158 0.74 6.59 -14.22
CA SER A 158 -0.69 6.73 -13.92
C SER A 158 -1.40 5.38 -13.91
N LEU A 159 -2.36 5.24 -12.99
CA LEU A 159 -3.37 4.19 -13.03
C LEU A 159 -4.58 4.72 -13.81
N LEU A 160 -4.94 4.04 -14.89
CA LEU A 160 -6.00 4.47 -15.80
C LEU A 160 -7.14 3.44 -15.83
N VAL A 161 -8.38 3.95 -15.80
CA VAL A 161 -9.59 3.15 -16.00
C VAL A 161 -10.43 3.75 -17.12
N LYS A 162 -11.18 2.92 -17.85
CA LYS A 162 -11.97 3.36 -19.00
C LYS A 162 -13.45 3.04 -18.81
N SER A 163 -14.33 4.03 -19.02
CA SER A 163 -15.79 3.83 -19.01
C SER A 163 -16.26 3.13 -20.29
N ARG A 164 -17.26 2.26 -20.16
CA ARG A 164 -17.84 1.50 -21.29
C ARG A 164 -18.73 2.37 -22.17
N GLU A 165 -19.60 3.17 -21.56
CA GLU A 165 -20.65 3.90 -22.28
C GLU A 165 -20.11 5.06 -23.12
N GLN A 166 -19.23 5.89 -22.55
CA GLN A 166 -18.67 7.07 -23.23
C GLN A 166 -17.22 6.87 -23.67
N HIS A 167 -16.64 5.69 -23.44
CA HIS A 167 -15.24 5.38 -23.73
C HIS A 167 -14.23 6.37 -23.14
N ARG A 168 -14.58 7.05 -22.04
CA ARG A 168 -13.70 8.03 -21.40
C ARG A 168 -12.65 7.33 -20.56
N THR A 169 -11.41 7.79 -20.68
CA THR A 169 -10.31 7.33 -19.84
C THR A 169 -10.14 8.29 -18.67
N TYR A 170 -10.07 7.74 -17.48
CA TYR A 170 -9.86 8.47 -16.23
C TYR A 170 -8.51 8.10 -15.63
N GLU A 171 -7.79 9.11 -15.14
CA GLU A 171 -6.62 8.93 -14.31
C GLU A 171 -7.05 8.81 -12.84
N ILE A 172 -6.57 7.78 -12.15
CA ILE A 172 -6.87 7.53 -10.75
C ILE A 172 -5.78 8.15 -9.90
N THR A 173 -6.14 9.16 -9.10
CA THR A 173 -5.19 9.84 -8.22
C THR A 173 -5.16 9.24 -6.83
N THR A 174 -6.31 8.79 -6.32
CA THR A 174 -6.42 8.14 -5.01
C THR A 174 -7.41 6.99 -5.04
N ILE A 175 -7.11 5.94 -4.28
CA ILE A 175 -7.95 4.75 -4.12
C ILE A 175 -8.45 4.71 -2.67
N ASP A 176 -9.72 4.41 -2.44
CA ASP A 176 -10.21 4.24 -1.07
C ASP A 176 -9.47 3.05 -0.40
N ARG A 177 -9.05 3.22 0.87
CA ARG A 177 -8.17 2.25 1.57
C ARG A 177 -8.60 0.78 1.46
N PRO A 178 -9.87 0.39 1.70
CA PRO A 178 -10.27 -1.02 1.58
C PRO A 178 -10.12 -1.59 0.16
N ILE A 179 -10.22 -0.74 -0.86
CA ILE A 179 -10.07 -1.10 -2.27
C ILE A 179 -8.60 -1.21 -2.62
N TYR A 180 -7.78 -0.29 -2.09
CA TYR A 180 -6.32 -0.37 -2.22
C TYR A 180 -5.79 -1.67 -1.64
N ASP A 181 -6.24 -2.06 -0.44
CA ASP A 181 -5.83 -3.29 0.23
C ASP A 181 -6.11 -4.53 -0.64
N ARG A 182 -7.28 -4.58 -1.28
CA ARG A 182 -7.70 -5.64 -2.24
C ARG A 182 -7.09 -5.51 -3.64
N SER A 183 -6.22 -4.54 -3.85
CA SER A 183 -5.59 -4.25 -5.14
C SER A 183 -4.07 -4.24 -5.06
N ARG A 184 -3.51 -4.62 -3.91
CA ARG A 184 -2.06 -4.51 -3.68
C ARG A 184 -1.30 -5.41 -4.64
N ASN A 185 -1.75 -6.64 -4.87
CA ASN A 185 -1.04 -7.53 -5.77
C ASN A 185 -1.05 -6.96 -7.19
N PHE A 186 -2.19 -6.48 -7.69
CA PHE A 186 -2.30 -5.81 -8.99
C PHE A 186 -1.30 -4.66 -9.12
N LEU A 187 -1.25 -3.74 -8.14
CA LEU A 187 -0.34 -2.60 -8.20
C LEU A 187 1.14 -3.04 -8.18
N GLU A 188 1.51 -4.01 -7.34
CA GLU A 188 2.88 -4.53 -7.28
C GLU A 188 3.28 -5.26 -8.56
N ARG A 189 2.40 -6.10 -9.10
CA ARG A 189 2.61 -6.85 -10.33
C ARG A 189 2.94 -5.93 -11.50
N TYR A 190 2.19 -4.85 -11.67
CA TYR A 190 2.45 -3.88 -12.74
C TYR A 190 3.68 -3.00 -12.48
N ARG A 191 4.03 -2.71 -11.22
CA ARG A 191 5.33 -2.09 -10.87
C ARG A 191 6.49 -3.00 -11.24
N LEU A 192 6.38 -4.31 -11.01
CA LEU A 192 7.38 -5.28 -11.43
C LEU A 192 7.53 -5.36 -12.94
N VAL A 193 6.41 -5.31 -13.69
CA VAL A 193 6.46 -5.23 -15.15
C VAL A 193 7.17 -3.96 -15.61
N ALA A 194 6.85 -2.81 -15.03
CA ALA A 194 7.52 -1.56 -15.36
C ALA A 194 9.02 -1.61 -15.02
N LEU A 195 9.38 -2.24 -13.90
CA LEU A 195 10.77 -2.46 -13.51
C LEU A 195 11.51 -3.35 -14.51
N ILE A 196 10.94 -4.51 -14.88
CA ILE A 196 11.51 -5.40 -15.90
C ILE A 196 11.70 -4.63 -17.20
N ASP A 197 10.71 -3.87 -17.65
CA ASP A 197 10.81 -3.07 -18.87
C ASP A 197 11.90 -1.99 -18.79
N GLN A 198 12.06 -1.38 -17.63
CA GLN A 198 13.10 -0.39 -17.39
C GLN A 198 14.49 -1.02 -17.41
N ILE A 199 14.66 -2.18 -16.79
CA ILE A 199 15.90 -2.95 -16.82
C ILE A 199 16.24 -3.34 -18.27
N MET A 200 15.27 -3.89 -19.01
CA MET A 200 15.46 -4.30 -20.40
C MET A 200 15.78 -3.14 -21.36
N LYS A 201 15.39 -1.91 -21.03
CA LYS A 201 15.71 -0.71 -21.82
C LYS A 201 17.12 -0.17 -21.55
N ASN A 202 17.73 -0.53 -20.42
CA ASN A 202 18.99 0.02 -19.95
C ASN A 202 20.03 -1.12 -19.83
N PRO A 203 20.71 -1.50 -20.92
CA PRO A 203 21.66 -2.61 -20.91
C PRO A 203 22.88 -2.35 -20.01
N THR A 204 23.13 -1.10 -19.62
CA THR A 204 24.23 -0.73 -18.71
C THR A 204 24.08 -1.26 -17.28
N TYR A 205 22.93 -1.84 -16.92
CA TYR A 205 22.73 -2.49 -15.63
C TYR A 205 23.26 -3.94 -15.58
N PHE A 206 23.73 -4.46 -16.71
CA PHE A 206 24.41 -5.75 -16.77
C PHE A 206 25.91 -5.50 -16.78
N GLN A 207 26.65 -6.15 -15.87
CA GLN A 207 28.10 -6.03 -15.80
C GLN A 207 28.72 -6.59 -17.09
N ASP A 208 29.85 -6.01 -17.53
CA ASP A 208 30.54 -6.36 -18.79
C ASP A 208 30.92 -7.86 -18.88
N ASP A 209 30.98 -8.57 -17.75
CA ASP A 209 31.29 -10.01 -17.69
C ASP A 209 30.06 -10.93 -17.79
N MET A 210 28.84 -10.40 -17.64
CA MET A 210 27.64 -11.16 -17.95
C MET A 210 27.36 -10.97 -19.42
N GLU A 211 27.75 -11.96 -20.23
CA GLU A 211 27.44 -12.03 -21.65
C GLU A 211 25.93 -11.82 -21.82
N PHE A 212 25.56 -10.61 -22.19
CA PHE A 212 24.17 -10.19 -22.31
C PHE A 212 23.62 -10.87 -23.56
N ASP A 213 23.24 -12.15 -23.45
CA ASP A 213 22.32 -12.72 -24.41
C ASP A 213 20.97 -12.04 -24.21
N SER A 214 20.83 -10.92 -24.90
CA SER A 214 19.67 -10.02 -24.95
C SER A 214 18.32 -10.72 -25.11
N LYS A 215 18.33 -12.02 -25.43
CA LYS A 215 17.14 -12.78 -25.75
C LYS A 215 16.44 -13.37 -24.53
N LYS A 216 17.13 -13.68 -23.42
CA LYS A 216 16.50 -14.44 -22.33
C LYS A 216 17.15 -14.19 -20.96
N MET A 217 16.37 -13.70 -20.01
CA MET A 217 16.87 -13.40 -18.66
C MET A 217 16.24 -14.31 -17.60
N GLU A 218 17.08 -14.81 -16.69
CA GLU A 218 16.64 -15.48 -15.47
C GLU A 218 16.32 -14.46 -14.36
N VAL A 219 15.64 -14.91 -13.30
CA VAL A 219 15.29 -14.04 -12.16
C VAL A 219 16.52 -13.38 -11.52
N ASP A 220 17.61 -14.13 -11.36
CA ASP A 220 18.82 -13.62 -10.70
C ASP A 220 19.49 -12.48 -11.49
N HIS A 221 19.29 -12.42 -12.82
CA HIS A 221 19.73 -11.30 -13.65
C HIS A 221 18.92 -10.03 -13.33
N PHE A 222 17.59 -10.13 -13.21
CA PHE A 222 16.76 -9.00 -12.82
C PHE A 222 17.06 -8.50 -11.41
N VAL A 223 17.34 -9.42 -10.47
CA VAL A 223 17.74 -9.08 -9.10
C VAL A 223 19.07 -8.31 -9.11
N ALA A 224 20.08 -8.81 -9.84
CA ALA A 224 21.38 -8.15 -9.96
C ALA A 224 21.26 -6.76 -10.60
N ALA A 225 20.51 -6.64 -11.71
CA ALA A 225 20.30 -5.37 -12.41
C ALA A 225 19.58 -4.34 -11.52
N TYR A 226 18.57 -4.76 -10.75
CA TYR A 226 17.90 -3.87 -9.80
C TYR A 226 18.84 -3.35 -8.72
N LEU A 227 19.67 -4.22 -8.13
CA LEU A 227 20.64 -3.81 -7.11
C LEU A 227 21.68 -2.83 -7.66
N MET A 228 22.15 -3.07 -8.88
CA MET A 228 23.07 -2.16 -9.57
C MET A 228 22.40 -0.80 -9.81
N GLN A 229 21.15 -0.79 -10.27
CA GLN A 229 20.38 0.43 -10.44
C GLN A 229 20.19 1.18 -9.10
N HIS A 230 19.83 0.48 -8.03
CA HIS A 230 19.65 1.06 -6.69
C HIS A 230 20.95 1.72 -6.20
N LYS A 231 22.10 1.06 -6.40
CA LYS A 231 23.42 1.60 -6.09
C LYS A 231 23.72 2.87 -6.89
N GLN A 232 23.44 2.87 -8.20
CA GLN A 232 23.66 4.05 -9.06
C GLN A 232 22.78 5.24 -8.65
N ASN A 233 21.48 5.01 -8.41
CA ASN A 233 20.56 6.08 -7.99
C ASN A 233 21.00 6.73 -6.68
N GLY A 234 21.48 5.93 -5.73
CA GLY A 234 21.95 6.45 -4.47
C GLY A 234 23.26 7.25 -4.57
N LEU A 235 24.12 6.96 -5.55
CA LEU A 235 25.27 7.83 -5.87
C LEU A 235 24.81 9.18 -6.43
N SER A 236 23.74 9.21 -7.24
CA SER A 236 23.20 10.45 -7.81
C SER A 236 22.45 11.34 -6.81
N HIS A 237 21.79 10.75 -5.81
CA HIS A 237 21.04 11.49 -4.78
C HIS A 237 21.91 12.05 -3.64
N ALA A 238 23.22 11.78 -3.64
CA ALA A 238 24.14 12.23 -2.59
C ALA A 238 24.48 13.73 -2.62
N ALA A 239 24.03 14.48 -3.65
CA ALA A 239 24.26 15.92 -3.76
C ALA A 239 23.14 16.73 -3.08
N ILE A 240 23.02 16.63 -1.76
CA ILE A 240 22.23 17.60 -0.99
C ILE A 240 23.14 18.78 -0.71
N PHE A 241 22.77 19.96 -1.24
CA PHE A 241 23.43 21.27 -1.08
C PHE A 241 24.22 21.39 0.23
N SER A 242 25.54 21.48 0.14
CA SER A 242 26.32 22.11 1.20
C SER A 242 26.30 23.61 0.92
N SER A 243 25.99 24.42 1.92
CA SER A 243 26.49 25.78 1.93
C SER A 243 28.02 25.71 1.98
N GLU A 244 28.74 26.71 1.46
CA GLU A 244 30.22 26.69 1.46
C GLU A 244 30.82 26.57 2.88
N ASP A 245 30.02 26.81 3.92
CA ASP A 245 30.42 26.80 5.32
C ASP A 245 30.01 25.53 6.09
N ASP A 246 29.16 24.65 5.51
CA ASP A 246 28.78 23.40 6.17
C ASP A 246 29.77 22.27 5.83
N PRO A 247 30.22 21.48 6.82
CA PRO A 247 30.99 20.27 6.53
C PRO A 247 30.17 19.41 5.56
N PRO A 248 30.83 18.79 4.55
CA PRO A 248 30.12 18.08 3.50
C PRO A 248 29.16 17.09 4.16
N PRO A 249 27.85 17.16 3.88
CA PRO A 249 26.89 16.27 4.50
C PRO A 249 27.38 14.84 4.28
N GLY A 250 27.46 14.07 5.37
CA GLY A 250 27.87 12.68 5.31
C GLY A 250 27.06 11.96 4.23
N LYS A 251 27.73 11.10 3.44
CA LYS A 251 27.07 10.36 2.35
C LYS A 251 25.78 9.75 2.89
N PRO A 252 24.60 10.05 2.31
CA PRO A 252 23.35 9.48 2.80
C PRO A 252 23.47 7.97 2.76
N PHE A 253 23.31 7.33 3.92
CA PHE A 253 23.31 5.87 4.01
C PHE A 253 22.09 5.35 3.27
N LEU A 254 22.31 4.76 2.10
CA LEU A 254 21.28 3.98 1.43
C LEU A 254 20.95 2.80 2.33
N ARG A 255 19.66 2.57 2.56
CA ARG A 255 19.22 1.35 3.22
C ARG A 255 19.73 0.16 2.40
N HIS A 256 20.44 -0.75 3.06
CA HIS A 256 20.80 -2.02 2.44
C HIS A 256 19.53 -2.81 2.10
N ILE A 257 19.44 -3.30 0.87
CA ILE A 257 18.37 -4.17 0.38
C ILE A 257 19.04 -5.48 0.00
N SER A 258 18.63 -6.58 0.64
CA SER A 258 19.23 -7.89 0.37
C SER A 258 18.72 -8.48 -0.95
N ARG A 259 19.53 -9.34 -1.57
CA ARG A 259 19.11 -10.13 -2.74
C ARG A 259 17.86 -10.96 -2.44
N ALA A 260 17.80 -11.54 -1.24
CA ALA A 260 16.68 -12.35 -0.79
C ALA A 260 15.36 -11.56 -0.72
N GLU A 261 15.38 -10.29 -0.31
CA GLU A 261 14.19 -9.43 -0.25
C GLU A 261 13.62 -9.18 -1.66
N ILE A 262 14.47 -8.85 -2.62
CA ILE A 262 14.04 -8.63 -4.02
C ILE A 262 13.57 -9.95 -4.64
N ARG A 263 14.31 -11.04 -4.42
CA ARG A 263 13.94 -12.38 -4.89
C ARG A 263 12.60 -12.83 -4.32
N ALA A 264 12.28 -12.48 -3.07
CA ALA A 264 10.98 -12.77 -2.45
C ALA A 264 9.83 -12.06 -3.20
N ILE A 265 10.04 -10.82 -3.65
CA ILE A 265 9.03 -10.07 -4.42
C ILE A 265 8.80 -10.74 -5.78
N PHE A 266 9.86 -11.15 -6.48
CA PHE A 266 9.73 -11.93 -7.72
C PHE A 266 9.07 -13.29 -7.48
N ALA A 267 9.40 -13.97 -6.38
CA ALA A 267 8.79 -15.23 -5.99
C ALA A 267 7.27 -15.09 -5.80
N ALA A 268 6.83 -14.05 -5.09
CA ALA A 268 5.42 -13.77 -4.80
C ALA A 268 4.58 -13.60 -6.07
N HIS A 269 5.15 -12.99 -7.11
CA HIS A 269 4.43 -12.68 -8.35
C HIS A 269 4.86 -13.52 -9.55
N SER A 270 5.68 -14.56 -9.33
CA SER A 270 6.31 -15.38 -10.37
C SER A 270 5.32 -16.00 -11.35
N GLY A 271 4.28 -16.65 -10.85
CA GLY A 271 3.23 -17.23 -11.71
C GLY A 271 2.45 -16.19 -12.50
N TRP A 272 2.15 -15.03 -11.89
CA TRP A 272 1.44 -13.97 -12.60
C TRP A 272 2.29 -13.36 -13.71
N LEU A 273 3.57 -13.09 -13.45
CA LEU A 273 4.51 -12.56 -14.43
C LEU A 273 4.65 -13.50 -15.63
N LEU A 274 4.79 -14.80 -15.37
CA LEU A 274 4.85 -15.80 -16.44
C LEU A 274 3.58 -15.78 -17.30
N ALA A 275 2.39 -15.80 -16.67
CA ALA A 275 1.12 -15.69 -17.38
C ALA A 275 1.02 -14.40 -18.21
N PHE A 276 1.42 -13.26 -17.64
CA PHE A 276 1.42 -11.98 -18.31
C PHE A 276 2.26 -12.00 -19.58
N TYR A 277 3.51 -12.42 -19.49
CA TYR A 277 4.43 -12.37 -20.64
C TYR A 277 4.12 -13.43 -21.69
N LEU A 278 3.53 -14.57 -21.31
CA LEU A 278 3.04 -15.57 -22.27
C LEU A 278 1.83 -15.08 -23.09
N LEU A 279 0.96 -14.25 -22.50
CA LEU A 279 -0.26 -13.77 -23.15
C LEU A 279 -0.14 -12.39 -23.79
N ALA A 280 0.58 -11.46 -23.16
CA ALA A 280 0.45 -10.03 -23.43
C ALA A 280 1.40 -9.48 -24.49
N ARG A 281 2.45 -10.20 -24.92
CA ARG A 281 3.57 -9.55 -25.67
C ARG A 281 4.05 -10.25 -26.92
N LYS A 282 4.48 -9.41 -27.89
CA LYS A 282 5.30 -9.79 -29.05
C LYS A 282 6.75 -10.13 -28.68
N LYS A 283 7.25 -9.59 -27.56
CA LYS A 283 8.60 -9.85 -27.02
C LYS A 283 8.47 -10.27 -25.55
N ASN A 284 8.80 -11.52 -25.26
CA ASN A 284 8.88 -12.06 -23.92
C ASN A 284 10.34 -11.93 -23.44
N PRO A 285 10.63 -11.13 -22.40
CA PRO A 285 11.99 -11.01 -21.86
C PRO A 285 12.38 -12.20 -20.98
N LEU A 286 11.43 -13.07 -20.61
CA LEU A 286 11.65 -14.17 -19.69
C LEU A 286 12.11 -15.43 -20.42
N GLU A 287 13.18 -16.05 -19.91
CA GLU A 287 13.52 -17.43 -20.22
C GLU A 287 12.44 -18.33 -19.57
N VAL A 288 11.58 -18.97 -20.39
CA VAL A 288 10.39 -19.65 -19.88
C VAL A 288 10.73 -20.90 -19.04
N ARG A 289 11.79 -21.63 -19.38
CA ARG A 289 12.20 -22.86 -18.70
C ARG A 289 12.78 -22.56 -17.31
N SER A 290 13.81 -21.71 -17.23
CA SER A 290 14.41 -21.16 -16.02
C SER A 290 13.36 -20.48 -15.13
N TRP A 291 12.36 -19.80 -15.70
CA TRP A 291 11.26 -19.26 -14.89
C TRP A 291 10.36 -20.35 -14.31
N CYS A 292 10.10 -21.44 -15.05
CA CYS A 292 9.40 -22.61 -14.52
C CYS A 292 10.21 -23.27 -13.39
N ASP A 293 11.52 -23.42 -13.56
CA ASP A 293 12.43 -23.96 -12.54
C ASP A 293 12.47 -23.06 -11.31
N PHE A 294 12.45 -21.74 -11.49
CA PHE A 294 12.35 -20.76 -10.41
C PHE A 294 11.03 -20.92 -9.64
N MET A 295 9.90 -21.01 -10.32
CA MET A 295 8.60 -21.26 -9.69
C MET A 295 8.60 -22.56 -8.89
N HIS A 296 9.24 -23.61 -9.40
CA HIS A 296 9.39 -24.87 -8.69
C HIS A 296 10.22 -24.72 -7.41
N LYS A 297 11.36 -24.04 -7.48
CA LYS A 297 12.20 -23.70 -6.30
C LYS A 297 11.42 -22.89 -5.27
N VAL A 298 10.62 -21.92 -5.71
CA VAL A 298 9.76 -21.11 -4.83
C VAL A 298 8.76 -22.00 -4.09
N ARG A 299 8.13 -22.95 -4.79
CA ARG A 299 7.19 -23.88 -4.17
C ARG A 299 7.85 -24.78 -3.12
N ILE A 300 9.03 -25.33 -3.41
CA ILE A 300 9.81 -26.11 -2.44
C ILE A 300 10.13 -25.25 -1.21
N ALA A 301 10.60 -24.02 -1.41
CA ALA A 301 10.95 -23.11 -0.32
C ALA A 301 9.73 -22.76 0.55
N LYS A 302 8.57 -22.53 -0.05
CA LYS A 302 7.30 -22.31 0.66
C LYS A 302 6.89 -23.54 1.48
N ALA A 303 6.93 -24.73 0.88
CA ALA A 303 6.58 -25.97 1.58
C ALA A 303 7.52 -26.28 2.75
N ALA A 304 8.80 -25.92 2.64
CA ALA A 304 9.78 -26.08 3.71
C ALA A 304 9.66 -25.03 4.83
N SER A 305 9.01 -23.88 4.54
CA SER A 305 8.87 -22.77 5.48
C SER A 305 7.66 -23.01 6.39
N ALA A 306 7.86 -23.69 7.52
CA ALA A 306 6.81 -24.01 8.50
C ALA A 306 6.07 -22.79 9.08
N SER A 307 6.61 -21.58 8.93
CA SER A 307 6.04 -20.32 9.45
C SER A 307 6.48 -19.07 8.68
N GLY A 308 7.04 -19.22 7.47
CA GLY A 308 7.76 -18.15 6.79
C GLY A 308 6.96 -17.48 5.68
N SER A 309 6.81 -16.15 5.75
CA SER A 309 6.13 -15.31 4.77
C SER A 309 6.89 -15.07 3.46
N TRP A 310 7.84 -15.96 3.11
CA TRP A 310 8.72 -15.73 1.97
C TRP A 310 7.98 -15.98 0.65
N GLY A 311 7.88 -14.94 -0.17
CA GLY A 311 7.18 -15.01 -1.45
C GLY A 311 5.66 -15.17 -1.34
N GLU A 312 5.04 -14.75 -0.24
CA GLU A 312 3.58 -14.75 -0.09
C GLU A 312 2.95 -13.51 -0.73
N THR A 313 1.80 -13.69 -1.37
CA THR A 313 0.94 -12.59 -1.84
C THR A 313 0.03 -12.14 -0.70
N TYR A 314 -0.59 -10.97 -0.82
CA TYR A 314 -1.38 -10.39 0.29
C TYR A 314 -2.70 -11.11 0.61
N GLU A 315 -3.24 -11.95 -0.29
CA GLU A 315 -4.61 -12.47 -0.16
C GLU A 315 -4.79 -13.95 -0.54
N ASP A 316 -3.77 -14.63 -1.08
CA ASP A 316 -3.92 -16.04 -1.45
C ASP A 316 -3.27 -16.94 -0.38
N GLU A 317 -4.09 -17.61 0.43
CA GLU A 317 -3.71 -18.93 0.95
C GLU A 317 -3.63 -19.86 -0.26
N GLU A 318 -2.50 -19.82 -0.95
CA GLU A 318 -2.23 -20.77 -2.02
C GLU A 318 -2.19 -22.16 -1.40
N ILE A 319 -3.28 -22.91 -1.59
CA ILE A 319 -3.31 -24.34 -1.30
C ILE A 319 -2.42 -24.99 -2.36
N TRP A 320 -1.13 -25.04 -2.06
CA TRP A 320 -0.18 -25.82 -2.81
C TRP A 320 -0.49 -27.28 -2.55
N ASP A 321 -0.97 -27.97 -3.58
CA ASP A 321 -1.06 -29.42 -3.56
C ASP A 321 0.35 -29.96 -3.26
N SER A 322 0.46 -30.84 -2.26
CA SER A 322 1.73 -31.40 -1.77
C SER A 322 2.47 -32.23 -2.83
N ASP A 323 1.84 -32.45 -3.99
CA ASP A 323 2.46 -33.07 -5.15
C ASP A 323 3.59 -32.18 -5.70
N THR A 324 4.81 -32.39 -5.19
CA THR A 324 6.03 -31.66 -5.57
C THR A 324 6.56 -32.04 -6.95
N GLY A 325 5.79 -32.72 -7.81
CA GLY A 325 6.26 -33.03 -9.17
C GLY A 325 6.76 -31.79 -9.92
N GLU A 326 7.92 -31.89 -10.58
CA GLU A 326 8.52 -30.88 -11.49
C GLU A 326 7.71 -30.68 -12.78
N ASP A 327 6.50 -31.25 -12.85
CA ASP A 327 5.71 -31.29 -14.06
C ASP A 327 5.15 -29.91 -14.43
N LEU A 328 5.24 -29.57 -15.72
CA LEU A 328 4.58 -28.43 -16.34
C LEU A 328 3.07 -28.42 -16.05
N ALA A 329 2.46 -29.59 -15.83
CA ALA A 329 1.07 -29.71 -15.41
C ALA A 329 0.80 -28.98 -14.08
N SER A 330 1.72 -29.06 -13.12
CA SER A 330 1.58 -28.37 -11.83
C SER A 330 1.63 -26.84 -12.00
N ILE A 331 2.61 -26.34 -12.77
CA ILE A 331 2.71 -24.92 -13.10
C ILE A 331 1.48 -24.46 -13.86
N ALA A 332 0.99 -25.25 -14.81
CA ALA A 332 -0.21 -24.95 -15.57
C ALA A 332 -1.48 -24.83 -14.70
N LYS A 333 -1.60 -25.65 -13.63
CA LYS A 333 -2.65 -25.49 -12.62
C LYS A 333 -2.53 -24.15 -11.90
N THR A 334 -1.32 -23.76 -11.49
CA THR A 334 -1.07 -22.44 -10.89
C THR A 334 -1.45 -21.30 -11.85
N LEU A 335 -1.07 -21.38 -13.13
CA LEU A 335 -1.40 -20.34 -14.11
C LEU A 335 -2.90 -20.24 -14.41
N ALA A 336 -3.65 -21.35 -14.30
CA ALA A 336 -5.10 -21.37 -14.52
C ALA A 336 -5.87 -20.46 -13.54
N LYS A 337 -5.29 -20.10 -12.38
CA LYS A 337 -5.90 -19.13 -11.45
C LYS A 337 -6.05 -17.73 -12.05
N PHE A 338 -5.21 -17.40 -13.03
CA PHE A 338 -5.29 -16.14 -13.80
C PHE A 338 -6.22 -16.23 -15.02
N GLY A 339 -6.95 -17.35 -15.14
CA GLY A 339 -7.95 -17.63 -16.17
C GLY A 339 -7.56 -18.77 -17.12
N GLY A 340 -8.53 -19.25 -17.92
CA GLY A 340 -8.32 -20.38 -18.84
C GLY A 340 -8.34 -21.75 -18.13
N THR A 341 -7.96 -22.81 -18.85
CA THR A 341 -7.89 -24.18 -18.31
C THR A 341 -6.43 -24.62 -18.12
N PRO A 342 -6.12 -25.51 -17.16
CA PRO A 342 -4.77 -26.05 -16.99
C PRO A 342 -4.20 -26.65 -18.28
N ALA A 343 -5.00 -27.43 -19.02
CA ALA A 343 -4.57 -28.01 -20.30
C ALA A 343 -4.16 -26.96 -21.35
N ARG A 344 -4.85 -25.81 -21.38
CA ARG A 344 -4.49 -24.70 -22.27
C ARG A 344 -3.14 -24.11 -21.88
N TRP A 345 -2.89 -23.91 -20.59
CA TRP A 345 -1.63 -23.38 -20.08
C TRP A 345 -0.47 -24.33 -20.31
N GLU A 346 -0.66 -25.63 -20.07
CA GLU A 346 0.34 -26.66 -20.34
C GLU A 346 0.75 -26.66 -21.82
N LYS A 347 -0.23 -26.61 -22.73
CA LYS A 347 0.03 -26.48 -24.18
C LYS A 347 0.79 -25.19 -24.52
N THR A 348 0.46 -24.10 -23.84
CA THR A 348 1.10 -22.79 -24.05
C THR A 348 2.55 -22.81 -23.58
N LEU A 349 2.82 -23.39 -22.41
CA LEU A 349 4.16 -23.58 -21.85
C LEU A 349 5.01 -24.48 -22.75
N LYS A 350 4.49 -25.64 -23.15
CA LYS A 350 5.18 -26.56 -24.08
C LYS A 350 5.58 -25.84 -25.37
N LYS A 351 4.65 -25.11 -25.99
CA LYS A 351 4.93 -24.34 -27.22
C LYS A 351 6.00 -23.26 -27.00
N ALA A 352 5.98 -22.57 -25.86
CA ALA A 352 6.93 -21.52 -25.55
C ALA A 352 8.35 -22.08 -25.32
N ILE A 353 8.45 -23.22 -24.64
CA ILE A 353 9.71 -23.94 -24.38
C ILE A 353 10.30 -24.52 -25.68
N THR A 354 9.47 -25.15 -26.54
CA THR A 354 9.96 -25.72 -27.81
C THR A 354 10.44 -24.66 -28.79
N ARG A 355 9.83 -23.46 -28.75
CA ARG A 355 10.26 -22.34 -29.60
C ARG A 355 11.62 -21.81 -29.17
N THR A 356 11.88 -21.80 -27.86
CA THR A 356 13.13 -21.28 -27.32
C THR A 356 14.31 -22.21 -27.57
N SER A 357 14.08 -23.53 -27.70
CA SER A 357 15.12 -24.49 -28.08
C SER A 357 15.44 -24.46 -29.58
N SER A 358 14.45 -24.25 -30.45
CA SER A 358 14.70 -24.22 -31.91
C SER A 358 15.51 -23.01 -32.37
N GLU A 359 15.43 -21.89 -31.65
CA GLU A 359 16.19 -20.67 -31.98
C GLU A 359 17.65 -20.73 -31.51
N SER A 360 18.04 -21.71 -30.67
CA SER A 360 19.41 -21.85 -30.13
C SER A 360 20.23 -22.96 -30.79
N SER A 361 19.65 -23.80 -31.65
CA SER A 361 20.33 -24.99 -32.21
C SER A 361 21.23 -24.72 -33.42
N GLU A 362 21.57 -23.47 -33.76
CA GLU A 362 22.52 -23.15 -34.83
C GLU A 362 23.97 -22.96 -34.37
N SER A 363 24.27 -23.00 -33.07
CA SER A 363 25.67 -23.00 -32.60
C SER A 363 25.81 -23.47 -31.16
N SER A 364 26.29 -24.71 -30.96
CA SER A 364 27.26 -25.11 -29.92
C SER A 364 27.21 -26.61 -29.72
N ASP A 365 28.38 -27.23 -29.79
CA ASP A 365 28.63 -28.60 -29.36
C ASP A 365 28.36 -28.76 -27.85
N ASP A 366 27.94 -29.97 -27.52
CA ASP A 366 27.34 -30.46 -26.29
C ASP A 366 28.39 -30.75 -25.20
N GLU A 367 28.40 -29.95 -24.13
CA GLU A 367 29.14 -30.23 -22.88
C GLU A 367 28.09 -30.47 -21.77
N SER A 368 27.88 -31.76 -21.46
CA SER A 368 26.91 -32.21 -20.48
C SER A 368 27.35 -31.85 -19.05
N TYR A 369 26.58 -30.98 -18.39
CA TYR A 369 26.82 -30.62 -16.99
C TYR A 369 26.41 -31.77 -16.04
N VAL A 370 27.38 -32.37 -15.36
CA VAL A 370 27.17 -33.41 -14.35
C VAL A 370 26.75 -32.76 -13.03
N VAL A 371 25.54 -33.06 -12.56
CA VAL A 371 25.03 -32.57 -11.27
C VAL A 371 25.73 -33.34 -10.13
N ALA A 372 26.68 -32.68 -9.46
CA ALA A 372 27.40 -33.24 -8.32
C ALA A 372 26.52 -33.30 -7.05
N ALA A 373 26.58 -34.44 -6.38
CA ALA A 373 25.81 -34.77 -5.19
C ALA A 373 26.24 -33.98 -3.95
N SER A 374 25.23 -33.68 -3.13
CA SER A 374 25.21 -32.94 -1.87
C SER A 374 26.39 -33.20 -0.91
N THR A 375 27.18 -32.15 -0.67
CA THR A 375 28.07 -31.99 0.49
C THR A 375 27.37 -31.20 1.60
N ARG A 376 27.82 -31.47 2.84
CA ARG A 376 27.39 -30.91 4.14
C ARG A 376 26.84 -29.48 4.08
N ARG A 377 25.76 -29.21 4.82
CA ARG A 377 25.17 -27.87 5.08
C ARG A 377 26.22 -26.92 5.67
N GLN A 378 27.06 -26.33 4.81
CA GLN A 378 27.69 -25.07 5.11
C GLN A 378 26.60 -24.01 5.09
N LEU A 379 26.57 -23.15 6.10
CA LEU A 379 25.75 -21.95 6.08
C LEU A 379 26.36 -21.03 5.02
N ASN A 380 25.91 -21.20 3.77
CA ASN A 380 26.19 -20.26 2.70
C ASN A 380 25.37 -19.01 2.97
N TYR A 381 26.01 -18.01 3.56
CA TYR A 381 25.49 -16.66 3.61
C TYR A 381 25.44 -16.10 2.19
N ASP A 382 24.45 -15.27 1.88
CA ASP A 382 24.37 -14.59 0.58
C ASP A 382 25.61 -13.70 0.38
N SER A 383 26.07 -13.59 -0.86
CA SER A 383 27.29 -12.84 -1.22
C SER A 383 27.24 -11.36 -0.82
N ASP A 384 26.04 -10.80 -0.59
CA ASP A 384 25.83 -9.43 -0.13
C ASP A 384 26.10 -9.23 1.37
N PHE A 385 26.29 -10.31 2.14
CA PHE A 385 26.76 -10.27 3.53
C PHE A 385 28.27 -10.49 3.70
N SER A 386 29.01 -10.66 2.59
CA SER A 386 30.44 -10.95 2.61
C SER A 386 31.37 -9.73 2.49
N GLU A 387 30.81 -8.52 2.33
CA GLU A 387 31.61 -7.30 2.42
C GLU A 387 32.16 -7.14 3.84
N LEU A 388 33.48 -6.90 3.96
CA LEU A 388 34.14 -6.59 5.23
C LEU A 388 33.38 -5.46 5.90
N SER A 389 32.80 -5.75 7.06
CA SER A 389 32.12 -4.75 7.89
C SER A 389 32.99 -3.51 7.97
N THR A 390 32.44 -2.36 7.57
CA THR A 390 33.15 -1.08 7.69
C THR A 390 33.75 -0.97 9.09
N PRO A 391 35.04 -0.65 9.24
CA PRO A 391 35.68 -0.55 10.55
C PRO A 391 34.83 0.37 11.40
N GLY A 392 34.31 -0.17 12.50
CA GLY A 392 33.25 0.46 13.27
C GLY A 392 33.61 1.89 13.62
N CYS A 393 32.81 2.85 13.17
CA CYS A 393 32.71 4.11 13.88
C CYS A 393 32.25 3.73 15.29
N SER A 394 33.05 4.10 16.28
CA SER A 394 32.87 3.78 17.70
C SER A 394 31.60 4.44 18.25
N ASP A 395 30.44 3.89 17.91
CA ASP A 395 29.24 4.05 18.70
C ASP A 395 29.32 3.01 19.82
N SER A 396 29.32 3.50 21.05
CA SER A 396 29.40 2.67 22.25
C SER A 396 28.13 1.83 22.39
N GLU A 397 28.11 0.66 21.76
CA GLU A 397 27.06 -0.33 21.93
C GLU A 397 27.28 -1.04 23.27
N TYR A 398 26.37 -0.77 24.23
CA TYR A 398 26.23 -1.55 25.44
C TYR A 398 25.73 -2.95 25.05
N ASP A 399 26.65 -3.90 25.09
CA ASP A 399 26.41 -5.32 24.89
C ASP A 399 25.46 -5.83 25.98
N SER A 400 24.22 -6.15 25.61
CA SER A 400 23.27 -6.85 26.46
C SER A 400 22.78 -8.08 25.71
N ASP A 401 23.61 -9.10 25.73
CA ASP A 401 23.27 -10.47 25.40
C ASP A 401 21.99 -10.93 26.11
N THR A 402 21.30 -11.86 25.45
CA THR A 402 20.07 -12.59 25.83
C THR A 402 18.74 -11.82 25.76
N VAL A 403 18.15 -11.78 24.56
CA VAL A 403 16.69 -11.67 24.40
C VAL A 403 16.12 -13.09 24.24
N PRO A 404 15.31 -13.62 25.18
CA PRO A 404 14.61 -14.88 24.99
C PRO A 404 13.59 -14.73 23.86
N SER A 405 13.86 -15.39 22.73
CA SER A 405 13.03 -15.41 21.54
C SER A 405 11.83 -16.35 21.68
N PHE A 406 10.90 -16.11 22.60
CA PHE A 406 9.64 -16.88 22.67
C PHE A 406 8.51 -16.12 23.37
N PHE A 407 7.77 -15.27 22.65
CA PHE A 407 6.39 -14.95 23.03
C PHE A 407 5.47 -14.76 21.81
N PRO A 408 4.33 -15.48 21.73
CA PRO A 408 3.35 -15.34 20.65
C PRO A 408 2.45 -14.13 20.93
N PHE A 409 2.98 -12.91 20.79
CA PHE A 409 2.12 -11.72 20.88
C PHE A 409 1.39 -11.48 19.56
N PRO A 410 0.07 -11.19 19.57
CA PRO A 410 -0.63 -10.72 18.38
C PRO A 410 0.09 -9.46 17.84
N ARG A 411 0.15 -9.32 16.51
CA ARG A 411 0.85 -8.22 15.81
C ARG A 411 0.60 -6.88 16.52
N ILE A 412 1.61 -6.39 17.24
CA ILE A 412 1.55 -5.11 17.96
C ILE A 412 1.30 -4.02 16.91
N LEU A 413 0.19 -3.30 17.02
CA LEU A 413 -0.11 -2.21 16.08
C LEU A 413 0.99 -1.15 16.17
N LEU A 414 1.37 -0.53 15.05
CA LEU A 414 2.44 0.48 14.99
C LEU A 414 2.25 1.62 16.02
N HIS A 415 0.99 1.98 16.31
CA HIS A 415 0.64 2.98 17.32
C HIS A 415 0.89 2.56 18.77
N MET A 416 1.07 1.26 19.03
CA MET A 416 1.45 0.72 20.33
C MET A 416 2.96 0.63 20.50
N SER A 417 3.72 0.57 19.39
CA SER A 417 5.19 0.60 19.44
C SER A 417 5.79 1.99 19.67
N GLN A 418 5.00 3.05 19.52
CA GLN A 418 5.44 4.43 19.78
C GLN A 418 4.92 4.90 21.13
N PRO A 419 5.72 5.64 21.92
CA PRO A 419 5.25 6.20 23.17
C PRO A 419 4.10 7.18 22.89
N PRO A 420 3.01 7.15 23.68
CA PRO A 420 1.96 8.16 23.58
C PRO A 420 2.53 9.55 23.86
N VAL A 421 2.21 10.50 22.98
CA VAL A 421 2.61 11.90 23.14
C VAL A 421 1.38 12.80 23.07
N LEU A 422 1.27 13.74 24.02
CA LEU A 422 0.29 14.83 23.96
C LEU A 422 0.76 15.89 22.96
N ARG A 423 -0.10 16.24 22.00
CA ARG A 423 0.22 17.34 21.06
C ARG A 423 0.28 18.67 21.82
N PRO A 424 1.19 19.60 21.46
CA PRO A 424 1.23 20.93 22.06
C PRO A 424 -0.14 21.61 22.06
N GLY A 425 -0.55 22.17 23.20
CA GLY A 425 -1.85 22.82 23.37
C GLY A 425 -3.05 21.86 23.54
N ARG A 426 -2.84 20.53 23.58
CA ARG A 426 -3.88 19.56 23.92
C ARG A 426 -3.59 18.89 25.25
N PHE A 427 -4.56 18.94 26.16
CA PHE A 427 -4.51 18.25 27.46
C PHE A 427 -5.18 16.88 27.42
N LYS A 428 -5.70 16.47 26.26
CA LYS A 428 -6.44 15.24 26.08
C LYS A 428 -5.70 14.31 25.11
N TRP A 429 -5.49 13.07 25.52
CA TRP A 429 -5.04 11.97 24.68
C TRP A 429 -6.24 11.09 24.33
N ASP A 430 -6.44 10.82 23.04
CA ASP A 430 -7.49 9.92 22.54
C ASP A 430 -6.84 8.66 21.99
N CYS A 431 -7.43 7.49 22.28
CA CYS A 431 -6.90 6.22 21.76
C CYS A 431 -6.93 6.20 20.22
N PRO A 432 -5.81 5.87 19.54
CA PRO A 432 -5.76 5.88 18.07
C PRO A 432 -6.45 4.69 17.42
N ILE A 433 -6.91 3.70 18.21
CA ILE A 433 -7.54 2.48 17.70
C ILE A 433 -8.99 2.78 17.31
N LEU A 434 -9.33 2.51 16.05
CA LEU A 434 -10.66 2.78 15.48
C LEU A 434 -11.76 2.08 16.29
N GLY A 435 -12.76 2.86 16.70
CA GLY A 435 -13.89 2.38 17.51
C GLY A 435 -13.65 2.42 19.02
N CYS A 436 -12.43 2.69 19.47
CA CYS A 436 -12.15 2.94 20.89
C CYS A 436 -12.53 4.37 21.26
N THR A 437 -13.39 4.53 22.28
CA THR A 437 -13.80 5.84 22.80
C THR A 437 -12.98 6.28 24.02
N HIS A 438 -11.98 5.48 24.42
CA HIS A 438 -11.16 5.80 25.58
C HIS A 438 -10.30 7.04 25.34
N SER A 439 -10.26 7.91 26.35
CA SER A 439 -9.45 9.11 26.33
C SER A 439 -9.04 9.52 27.72
N ILE A 440 -7.84 10.08 27.84
CA ILE A 440 -7.26 10.58 29.10
C ILE A 440 -7.22 12.11 28.99
N ASP A 441 -8.01 12.80 29.82
CA ASP A 441 -8.05 14.26 29.88
C ASP A 441 -7.33 14.75 31.14
N PHE A 442 -6.13 15.32 30.97
CA PHE A 442 -5.30 15.81 32.08
C PHE A 442 -5.95 16.97 32.84
N LEU A 443 -6.96 17.66 32.28
CA LEU A 443 -7.71 18.70 33.00
C LEU A 443 -8.86 18.13 33.83
N LYS A 444 -9.22 16.86 33.64
CA LYS A 444 -10.38 16.21 34.25
C LYS A 444 -10.06 14.78 34.69
N LEU A 445 -8.86 14.57 35.22
CA LEU A 445 -8.45 13.26 35.72
C LEU A 445 -9.28 12.91 36.95
N VAL A 446 -9.89 11.73 36.92
CA VAL A 446 -10.51 11.14 38.11
C VAL A 446 -9.55 10.17 38.79
N PRO A 447 -9.66 9.91 40.11
CA PRO A 447 -8.78 8.99 40.83
C PRO A 447 -8.64 7.58 40.22
N THR A 448 -9.64 7.12 39.46
CA THR A 448 -9.59 5.85 38.74
C THR A 448 -8.62 5.85 37.56
N ASP A 449 -8.38 7.00 36.94
CA ASP A 449 -7.53 7.13 35.75
C ASP A 449 -6.06 6.89 36.10
N TYR A 450 -5.60 7.41 37.23
CA TYR A 450 -4.21 7.25 37.69
C TYR A 450 -4.04 6.19 38.79
N LYS A 451 -5.04 5.33 39.02
CA LYS A 451 -4.93 4.20 39.96
C LYS A 451 -3.81 3.24 39.52
N GLY A 452 -2.79 3.06 40.35
CA GLY A 452 -1.65 2.19 40.04
C GLY A 452 -0.62 2.82 39.09
N VAL A 453 -0.73 4.12 38.83
CA VAL A 453 0.39 4.91 38.27
C VAL A 453 1.42 5.09 39.39
N ASN A 454 2.69 4.85 39.09
CA ASN A 454 3.81 5.02 40.03
C ASN A 454 4.70 6.17 39.54
N ILE A 455 4.53 7.35 40.15
CA ILE A 455 5.32 8.56 39.91
C ILE A 455 5.59 9.27 41.25
N GLU A 456 6.67 10.05 41.34
CA GLU A 456 6.98 10.89 42.50
C GLU A 456 6.89 12.39 42.15
N PRO A 457 6.22 13.23 42.96
CA PRO A 457 5.45 12.89 44.16
C PRO A 457 4.16 12.13 43.81
N GLU A 458 3.51 11.56 44.84
CA GLU A 458 2.35 10.68 44.71
C GLU A 458 1.34 11.20 43.64
N PRO A 459 0.89 10.36 42.69
CA PRO A 459 0.10 10.82 41.54
C PRO A 459 -1.15 11.59 41.93
N THR A 460 -1.79 11.23 43.05
CA THR A 460 -2.96 11.92 43.59
C THR A 460 -2.66 13.39 43.90
N VAL A 461 -1.49 13.66 44.49
CA VAL A 461 -1.04 15.01 44.84
C VAL A 461 -0.56 15.75 43.60
N TYR A 462 0.21 15.08 42.74
CA TYR A 462 0.87 15.73 41.61
C TYR A 462 -0.06 15.97 40.42
N LEU A 463 -0.73 14.92 39.93
CA LEU A 463 -1.64 15.00 38.78
C LEU A 463 -3.01 15.53 39.19
N GLY A 464 -3.55 15.05 40.32
CA GLY A 464 -4.89 15.40 40.80
C GLY A 464 -5.03 16.88 41.17
N ASN A 465 -3.98 17.51 41.71
CA ASN A 465 -3.97 18.95 42.01
C ASN A 465 -3.36 19.81 40.89
N HIS A 466 -3.10 19.22 39.70
CA HIS A 466 -2.48 19.89 38.56
C HIS A 466 -1.17 20.64 38.90
N GLN A 467 -0.29 20.03 39.71
CA GLN A 467 0.97 20.66 40.14
C GLN A 467 2.05 20.70 39.05
N TYR A 468 1.81 20.04 37.91
CA TYR A 468 2.71 20.07 36.77
C TYR A 468 2.67 21.42 36.05
N LYS A 469 3.84 21.97 35.71
CA LYS A 469 3.95 23.26 35.00
C LYS A 469 3.69 23.13 33.50
N THR A 470 4.04 21.99 32.93
CA THR A 470 3.97 21.71 31.50
C THR A 470 3.60 20.25 31.28
N LEU A 471 2.90 19.96 30.19
CA LEU A 471 2.64 18.58 29.80
C LEU A 471 3.91 17.84 29.38
N ARG A 472 5.01 18.55 29.12
CA ARG A 472 6.31 17.96 28.83
C ARG A 472 7.06 17.49 30.09
N ASP A 473 6.48 17.70 31.27
CA ASP A 473 7.07 17.23 32.51
C ASP A 473 7.24 15.70 32.46
N GLU A 474 8.39 15.23 32.90
CA GLU A 474 8.77 13.82 32.85
C GLU A 474 7.78 12.95 33.64
N ASN A 475 7.28 13.46 34.77
CA ASN A 475 6.27 12.78 35.58
C ASN A 475 4.93 12.67 34.86
N VAL A 476 4.54 13.72 34.12
CA VAL A 476 3.30 13.72 33.32
C VAL A 476 3.41 12.73 32.15
N GLN A 477 4.55 12.70 31.46
CA GLN A 477 4.79 11.78 30.36
C GLN A 477 4.86 10.32 30.84
N THR A 478 5.49 10.07 31.98
CA THR A 478 5.55 8.75 32.62
C THR A 478 4.15 8.27 33.01
N ALA A 479 3.36 9.14 33.63
CA ALA A 479 1.97 8.84 33.95
C ALA A 479 1.12 8.54 32.71
N LEU A 480 1.25 9.34 31.65
CA LEU A 480 0.57 9.11 30.37
C LEU A 480 0.91 7.73 29.80
N ARG A 481 2.21 7.39 29.76
CA ARG A 481 2.69 6.10 29.26
C ARG A 481 2.12 4.93 30.05
N GLN A 482 2.12 5.01 31.38
CA GLN A 482 1.54 3.97 32.24
C GLN A 482 0.03 3.83 32.06
N MET A 483 -0.72 4.94 32.01
CA MET A 483 -2.18 4.93 31.80
C MET A 483 -2.56 4.33 30.43
N VAL A 484 -1.86 4.72 29.36
CA VAL A 484 -2.08 4.21 28.00
C VAL A 484 -1.69 2.74 27.88
N SER A 485 -0.55 2.34 28.44
CA SER A 485 -0.11 0.94 28.46
C SER A 485 -1.15 0.04 29.12
N ARG A 486 -1.68 0.46 30.28
CA ARG A 486 -2.76 -0.24 30.98
C ARG A 486 -4.02 -0.36 30.12
N HIS A 487 -4.42 0.73 29.46
CA HIS A 487 -5.56 0.72 28.53
C HIS A 487 -5.36 -0.26 27.37
N TYR A 488 -4.20 -0.23 26.71
CA TYR A 488 -3.87 -1.14 25.62
C TYR A 488 -3.90 -2.61 26.06
N CYS A 489 -3.34 -2.94 27.22
CA CYS A 489 -3.40 -4.29 27.79
C CYS A 489 -4.85 -4.75 27.97
N GLN A 490 -5.65 -3.94 28.67
CA GLN A 490 -7.00 -4.32 29.09
C GLN A 490 -8.00 -4.38 27.92
N GLN A 491 -7.96 -3.39 27.02
CA GLN A 491 -9.03 -3.18 26.03
C GLN A 491 -8.67 -3.66 24.62
N HIS A 492 -7.38 -3.79 24.29
CA HIS A 492 -6.95 -4.05 22.91
C HIS A 492 -6.20 -5.37 22.74
N LEU A 493 -5.47 -5.80 23.77
CA LEU A 493 -4.78 -7.09 23.75
C LEU A 493 -5.61 -8.21 24.36
N GLY A 494 -6.81 -7.91 24.89
CA GLY A 494 -7.66 -8.89 25.57
C GLY A 494 -6.97 -9.52 26.78
N MET A 495 -5.96 -8.84 27.34
CA MET A 495 -5.24 -9.28 28.51
C MET A 495 -6.07 -8.91 29.73
N ASP A 496 -7.07 -9.74 30.01
CA ASP A 496 -7.96 -9.54 31.14
C ASP A 496 -7.16 -9.66 32.45
N SER A 497 -7.39 -8.73 33.39
CA SER A 497 -6.63 -8.62 34.64
C SER A 497 -6.71 -9.88 35.52
N ALA A 498 -7.67 -10.76 35.25
CA ALA A 498 -7.87 -12.01 35.98
C ALA A 498 -7.06 -13.20 35.42
N ALA A 499 -6.60 -13.16 34.17
CA ALA A 499 -5.95 -14.30 33.50
C ALA A 499 -4.41 -14.24 33.50
N LEU A 500 -3.83 -13.12 33.95
CA LEU A 500 -2.39 -12.93 34.03
C LEU A 500 -1.97 -12.79 35.49
N THR A 501 -0.91 -13.52 35.86
CA THR A 501 -0.22 -13.22 37.12
C THR A 501 0.28 -11.78 37.06
N PRO A 502 0.25 -11.02 38.17
CA PRO A 502 0.76 -9.64 38.22
C PRO A 502 2.17 -9.50 37.61
N GLU A 503 2.98 -10.56 37.66
CA GLU A 503 4.30 -10.67 37.05
C GLU A 503 4.30 -10.55 35.52
N LYS A 504 3.38 -11.21 34.80
CA LYS A 504 3.34 -11.14 33.33
C LYS A 504 2.87 -9.77 32.83
N GLN A 505 1.95 -9.15 33.57
CA GLN A 505 1.54 -7.78 33.30
C GLN A 505 2.69 -6.80 33.56
N LYS A 506 3.43 -6.97 34.66
CA LYS A 506 4.66 -6.23 34.94
C LYS A 506 5.70 -6.41 33.84
N LEU A 507 5.94 -7.63 33.35
CA LEU A 507 6.89 -7.91 32.26
C LEU A 507 6.50 -7.24 30.94
N PHE A 508 5.22 -7.26 30.57
CA PHE A 508 4.78 -6.60 29.34
C PHE A 508 4.86 -5.07 29.44
N ILE A 509 4.46 -4.50 30.60
CA ILE A 509 4.63 -3.08 30.88
C ILE A 509 6.12 -2.73 30.86
N ALA A 510 6.98 -3.55 31.48
CA ALA A 510 8.43 -3.39 31.47
C ALA A 510 9.00 -3.42 30.04
N GLU A 511 8.53 -4.33 29.19
CA GLU A 511 8.98 -4.42 27.79
C GLU A 511 8.54 -3.21 26.96
N LEU A 512 7.32 -2.71 27.16
CA LEU A 512 6.86 -1.46 26.53
C LEU A 512 7.65 -0.26 27.05
N SER A 513 7.84 -0.15 28.36
CA SER A 513 8.64 0.90 29.00
C SER A 513 10.11 0.87 28.53
N LYS A 514 10.70 -0.33 28.38
CA LYS A 514 12.05 -0.53 27.81
C LYS A 514 12.09 -0.05 26.36
N LYS A 515 11.11 -0.41 25.54
CA LYS A 515 10.99 0.09 24.16
C LYS A 515 10.77 1.60 24.07
N TRP A 516 10.16 2.20 25.09
CA TRP A 516 9.97 3.64 25.21
C TRP A 516 11.17 4.37 25.85
N GLY A 517 12.22 3.64 26.26
CA GLY A 517 13.45 4.21 26.81
C GLY A 517 13.38 4.62 28.28
N GLU A 518 12.47 4.07 29.07
CA GLU A 518 12.36 4.38 30.50
C GLU A 518 13.30 3.52 31.36
N LYS A 519 13.90 4.13 32.40
CA LYS A 519 14.51 3.39 33.51
C LYS A 519 13.39 2.86 34.40
N ILE A 520 13.22 1.55 34.45
CA ILE A 520 12.30 0.91 35.40
C ILE A 520 12.93 1.02 36.78
N VAL A 521 12.31 1.80 37.67
CA VAL A 521 12.63 1.76 39.09
C VAL A 521 11.89 0.54 39.65
N GLU A 522 12.65 -0.52 39.97
CA GLU A 522 12.11 -1.63 40.77
C GLU A 522 11.68 -1.09 42.15
N PRO A 523 10.55 -1.55 42.69
CA PRO A 523 10.02 -1.05 43.97
C PRO A 523 10.94 -1.33 45.16
#